data_AF-A0A5K1GW48-F1
#
_entry.id   AF-A0A5K1GW48-F1
#
_cell.length_a   1.000
_cell.length_b   1.000
_cell.length_c   1.000
_cell.angle_alpha   90.00
_cell.angle_beta   90.00
_cell.angle_gamma   90.00
#
_symmetry.space_group_name_H-M   'P 1'
#
loop_
_entity.id
_entity.type
_entity.pdbx_description
1 polymer ?
#
loop_
_entity_poly.entity_id
_entity_poly.type
_entity_poly.pdbx_seq_one_letter_code
_entity_poly.pdbx_strand_id
1 'polypeptide(L)'
;ESSTAKYIVQQYLAATGGLQAMNSVSSMYAIGKVRMTASEFHPGDQSIKARSAGEVGAFVLWAKNPDLWFLELVFFGYKMSAGSDGKVAWRQTPWHQSHALRGPPRPLRRLLQ
;
A
#
# COMPACT_ATOMS: atom_id res chain seq x y z
N GLU A 1 8.74 -13.65 -24.00
CA GLU A 1 9.49 -12.41 -23.65
C GLU A 1 9.23 -12.02 -22.20
N SER A 2 10.26 -11.56 -21.48
CA SER A 2 10.13 -11.01 -20.13
C SER A 2 10.02 -9.49 -20.28
N SER A 3 8.94 -8.87 -19.78
CA SER A 3 8.79 -7.41 -19.85
C SER A 3 9.88 -6.71 -19.02
N THR A 4 10.26 -5.49 -19.39
CA THR A 4 11.26 -4.68 -18.66
C THR A 4 10.96 -4.59 -17.16
N ALA A 5 9.67 -4.48 -16.81
CA ALA A 5 9.23 -4.48 -15.41
C ALA A 5 9.58 -5.79 -14.67
N LYS A 6 9.40 -6.94 -15.33
CA LYS A 6 9.74 -8.25 -14.74
C LYS A 6 11.25 -8.37 -14.53
N TYR A 7 12.06 -7.87 -15.46
CA TYR A 7 13.52 -7.87 -15.33
C TYR A 7 14.00 -7.00 -14.16
N ILE A 8 13.45 -5.79 -13.99
CA ILE A 8 13.80 -4.89 -12.87
C ILE A 8 13.53 -5.57 -11.52
N VAL A 9 12.36 -6.22 -11.38
CA VAL A 9 12.01 -6.93 -10.15
C VAL A 9 12.97 -8.09 -9.87
N GLN A 10 13.35 -8.85 -10.91
CA GLN A 10 14.31 -9.95 -10.77
C GLN A 10 15.70 -9.47 -10.35
N GLN A 11 16.18 -8.36 -10.93
CA GLN A 11 17.47 -7.77 -10.56
C GLN A 11 17.47 -7.29 -9.11
N TYR A 12 16.41 -6.61 -8.68
CA TYR A 12 16.27 -6.20 -7.29
C TYR A 12 16.28 -7.40 -6.35
N LEU A 13 15.50 -8.44 -6.66
CA LEU A 13 15.44 -9.67 -5.88
C LEU A 13 16.80 -10.35 -5.75
N ALA A 14 17.56 -10.43 -6.85
CA ALA A 14 18.91 -10.99 -6.84
C ALA A 14 19.86 -10.16 -5.97
N ALA A 15 19.79 -8.82 -6.06
CA ALA A 15 20.62 -7.91 -5.26
C ALA A 15 20.30 -7.94 -3.77
N THR A 16 19.05 -8.23 -3.37
CA THR A 16 18.64 -8.32 -1.95
C THR A 16 18.87 -9.70 -1.32
N GLY A 17 19.71 -10.55 -1.92
CA GLY A 17 20.03 -11.88 -1.39
C GLY A 17 19.16 -13.03 -1.94
N GLY A 18 18.34 -12.75 -2.95
CA GLY A 18 17.53 -13.76 -3.65
C GLY A 18 16.23 -14.14 -2.95
N LEU A 19 15.42 -14.95 -3.63
CA LEU A 19 14.11 -15.37 -3.15
C LEU A 19 14.19 -16.20 -1.86
N GLN A 20 15.24 -17.01 -1.70
CA GLN A 20 15.42 -17.82 -0.50
C GLN A 20 15.66 -16.96 0.75
N ALA A 21 16.51 -15.93 0.65
CA ALA A 21 16.73 -15.00 1.76
C ALA A 21 15.44 -14.26 2.13
N MET A 22 14.70 -13.77 1.13
CA MET A 22 13.41 -13.11 1.38
C MET A 22 12.36 -14.03 1.98
N ASN A 23 12.28 -15.29 1.53
CA ASN A 23 11.36 -16.29 2.07
C ASN A 23 11.77 -16.80 3.46
N SER A 24 13.04 -16.67 3.83
CA SER A 24 13.50 -17.04 5.18
C SER A 24 12.99 -16.08 6.26
N VAL A 25 12.64 -14.85 5.86
CA VAL A 25 12.08 -13.85 6.77
C VAL A 25 10.58 -14.13 6.94
N SER A 26 10.21 -14.46 8.18
CA SER A 26 8.82 -14.76 8.53
C SER A 26 7.98 -13.50 8.73
N SER A 27 8.59 -12.40 9.17
CA SER A 27 7.91 -11.13 9.45
C SER A 27 8.81 -9.93 9.19
N MET A 28 8.22 -8.86 8.67
CA MET A 28 8.86 -7.57 8.38
C MET A 28 7.93 -6.43 8.81
N TYR A 29 8.52 -5.27 9.07
CA TYR A 29 7.76 -4.04 9.17
C TYR A 29 8.52 -2.87 8.54
N ALA A 30 7.78 -1.87 8.08
CA ALA A 30 8.30 -0.62 7.59
C ALA A 30 7.51 0.53 8.19
N ILE A 31 8.20 1.60 8.57
CA ILE A 31 7.59 2.84 9.06
C ILE A 31 8.19 4.00 8.27
N GLY A 32 7.38 5.00 7.96
CA GLY A 32 7.86 6.17 7.24
C GLY A 32 6.97 7.37 7.39
N LYS A 33 7.53 8.53 7.08
CA LYS A 33 6.77 9.77 6.88
C LYS A 33 6.41 9.89 5.41
N VAL A 34 5.22 10.39 5.13
CA VAL A 34 4.75 10.64 3.77
C VAL A 34 4.32 12.10 3.66
N ARG A 35 4.58 12.74 2.52
CA ARG A 35 3.98 14.03 2.19
C ARG A 35 2.97 13.79 1.07
N MET A 36 1.70 14.07 1.32
CA MET A 36 0.60 13.82 0.39
C MET A 36 -0.04 15.13 -0.03
N THR A 37 -0.35 15.25 -1.31
CA THR A 37 -1.11 16.37 -1.84
C THR A 37 -2.44 15.83 -2.33
N ALA A 38 -3.55 16.32 -1.78
CA ALA A 38 -4.88 15.98 -2.25
C ALA A 38 -5.25 16.87 -3.46
N SER A 39 -5.80 16.24 -4.49
CA SER A 39 -6.41 16.92 -5.63
C SER A 39 -7.84 16.42 -5.80
N GLU A 40 -8.79 17.34 -5.89
CA GLU A 40 -10.17 17.00 -6.25
C GLU A 40 -10.22 16.76 -7.76
N PHE A 41 -10.63 15.56 -8.19
CA PHE A 41 -10.84 15.23 -9.59
C PHE A 41 -12.35 15.15 -9.85
N HIS A 42 -12.87 16.12 -10.62
CA HIS A 42 -14.23 16.07 -11.12
C HIS A 42 -14.19 15.57 -12.57
N PRO A 43 -14.93 14.49 -12.92
CA PRO A 43 -15.01 14.02 -14.30
C PRO A 43 -15.58 15.13 -15.20
N GLY A 44 -14.76 15.67 -16.10
CA GLY A 44 -15.12 16.76 -17.02
C GLY A 44 -14.42 18.10 -16.77
N ASP A 45 -13.72 18.25 -15.63
CA ASP A 45 -12.89 19.43 -15.36
C ASP A 45 -11.46 19.18 -15.86
N GLN A 46 -10.95 20.03 -16.75
CA GLN A 46 -9.57 19.94 -17.27
C GLN A 46 -8.54 20.50 -16.26
N SER A 47 -8.99 21.11 -15.17
CA SER A 47 -8.11 21.73 -14.17
C SER A 47 -8.00 20.90 -12.90
N ILE A 48 -6.82 20.30 -12.68
CA ILE A 48 -6.48 19.66 -11.39
C ILE A 48 -6.11 20.78 -10.41
N LYS A 49 -7.04 21.22 -9.57
CA LYS A 49 -6.73 22.15 -8.47
C LYS A 49 -6.07 21.38 -7.33
N ALA A 50 -4.75 21.25 -7.40
CA ALA A 50 -3.95 20.71 -6.29
C ALA A 50 -3.96 21.71 -5.12
N ARG A 51 -4.27 21.26 -3.90
CA ARG A 51 -4.07 22.08 -2.70
C ARG A 51 -2.56 22.29 -2.52
N SER A 52 -2.10 23.54 -2.42
CA SER A 52 -0.70 23.93 -2.61
C SER A 52 0.27 23.53 -1.49
N ALA A 53 -0.23 23.05 -0.34
CA ALA A 53 0.60 22.60 0.76
C ALA A 53 0.40 21.09 0.96
N GLY A 54 1.38 20.29 0.50
CA GLY A 54 1.39 18.86 0.74
C GLY A 54 1.46 18.55 2.24
N GLU A 55 0.48 17.81 2.74
CA GLU A 55 0.27 17.45 4.13
C GLU A 55 1.20 16.32 4.54
N VAL A 56 1.77 16.41 5.74
CA VAL A 56 2.66 15.39 6.26
C VAL A 56 1.86 14.36 7.06
N GLY A 57 2.01 13.11 6.68
CA GLY A 57 1.49 11.95 7.40
C GLY A 57 2.61 10.97 7.78
N ALA A 58 2.20 9.87 8.38
CA ALA A 58 3.07 8.75 8.70
C ALA A 58 2.35 7.43 8.45
N PHE A 59 3.10 6.40 8.08
CA PHE A 59 2.57 5.06 7.88
C PHE A 59 3.39 4.03 8.62
N VAL A 60 2.74 2.93 8.96
CA VAL A 60 3.38 1.69 9.39
C VAL A 60 2.78 0.54 8.59
N LEU A 61 3.63 -0.32 8.05
CA LEU A 61 3.29 -1.52 7.32
C LEU A 61 3.91 -2.70 8.04
N TRP A 62 3.10 -3.69 8.39
CA TRP A 62 3.55 -5.01 8.83
C TRP A 62 3.25 -6.03 7.74
N ALA A 63 4.18 -6.93 7.50
CA ALA A 63 4.02 -8.07 6.60
C ALA A 63 4.53 -9.34 7.29
N LYS A 64 3.81 -10.43 7.12
CA LYS A 64 4.15 -11.75 7.65
C LYS A 64 3.82 -12.80 6.62
N ASN A 65 4.75 -13.71 6.38
CA ASN A 65 4.56 -14.79 5.42
C ASN A 65 3.77 -15.96 6.06
N PRO A 66 2.85 -16.60 5.31
CA PRO A 66 2.34 -16.21 3.99
C PRO A 66 1.16 -15.23 4.09
N ASP A 67 1.13 -14.22 3.20
CA ASP A 67 -0.05 -13.38 2.88
C ASP A 67 -0.70 -12.57 4.02
N LEU A 68 -0.09 -12.50 5.21
CA LEU A 68 -0.56 -11.63 6.30
C LEU A 68 0.08 -10.26 6.16
N TRP A 69 -0.72 -9.21 6.21
CA TRP A 69 -0.19 -7.85 6.25
C TRP A 69 -1.18 -6.88 6.89
N PHE A 70 -0.66 -5.77 7.40
CA PHE A 70 -1.46 -4.68 7.94
C PHE A 70 -0.78 -3.36 7.63
N LEU A 71 -1.54 -2.39 7.14
CA LEU A 71 -1.09 -1.02 6.90
C LEU A 71 -1.94 -0.08 7.75
N GLU A 72 -1.27 0.85 8.42
CA GLU A 72 -1.90 2.01 9.02
C GLU A 72 -1.23 3.27 8.49
N LEU A 73 -2.06 4.22 8.08
CA LEU A 73 -1.65 5.51 7.54
C LEU A 73 -2.44 6.61 8.27
N VAL A 74 -1.72 7.58 8.80
CA VAL A 74 -2.30 8.76 9.44
C VAL A 74 -1.86 10.00 8.68
N PHE A 75 -2.81 10.83 8.27
CA PHE A 75 -2.56 12.11 7.61
C PHE A 75 -3.74 13.03 7.86
N PHE A 76 -3.51 14.34 7.98
CA PHE A 76 -4.58 15.36 8.11
C PHE A 76 -5.66 15.05 9.15
N GLY A 77 -5.29 14.49 10.30
CA GLY A 77 -6.23 14.08 11.35
C GLY A 77 -7.08 12.85 11.01
N TYR A 78 -6.89 12.26 9.84
CA TYR A 78 -7.51 11.03 9.39
C TYR A 78 -6.61 9.83 9.65
N LYS A 79 -7.24 8.70 9.94
CA LYS A 79 -6.60 7.39 10.08
C LYS A 79 -7.21 6.42 9.08
N MET A 80 -6.37 5.83 8.24
CA MET A 80 -6.73 4.72 7.36
C MET A 80 -6.05 3.46 7.86
N SER A 81 -6.79 2.36 7.90
CA SER A 81 -6.26 1.06 8.27
C SER A 81 -6.68 0.02 7.25
N ALA A 82 -5.80 -0.94 6.99
CA ALA A 82 -6.09 -2.03 6.10
C ALA A 82 -5.26 -3.26 6.45
N GLY A 83 -5.72 -4.42 6.03
CA GLY A 83 -4.92 -5.62 6.20
C GLY A 83 -5.49 -6.84 5.49
N SER A 84 -4.77 -7.93 5.62
CA SER A 84 -5.20 -9.26 5.20
C SER A 84 -4.74 -10.33 6.19
N ASP A 85 -5.59 -11.32 6.40
CA ASP A 85 -5.32 -12.54 7.16
C ASP A 85 -4.93 -13.73 6.25
N GLY A 86 -4.64 -13.47 4.97
CA GLY A 86 -4.40 -14.49 3.95
C GLY A 86 -5.66 -15.09 3.32
N LYS A 87 -6.86 -14.78 3.84
CA LYS A 87 -8.15 -15.25 3.29
C LYS A 87 -9.06 -14.10 2.86
N VAL A 88 -9.03 -13.01 3.62
CA VAL A 88 -9.84 -11.82 3.44
C VAL A 88 -8.91 -10.62 3.49
N ALA A 89 -9.15 -9.65 2.62
CA ALA A 89 -8.53 -8.34 2.71
C ALA A 89 -9.59 -7.32 3.11
N TRP A 90 -9.26 -6.39 3.98
CA TRP A 90 -10.18 -5.38 4.49
C TRP A 90 -9.54 -4.00 4.49
N ARG A 91 -10.38 -2.96 4.46
CA ARG A 91 -9.96 -1.57 4.62
C ARG A 91 -10.99 -0.77 5.41
N GLN A 92 -10.48 0.19 6.15
CA GLN A 92 -11.24 1.17 6.92
C GLN A 92 -10.71 2.56 6.59
N THR A 93 -11.61 3.44 6.16
CA THR A 93 -11.30 4.84 5.84
C THR A 93 -12.37 5.73 6.47
N PRO A 94 -12.06 6.96 6.90
CA PRO A 94 -13.05 7.85 7.51
C PRO A 94 -14.24 8.22 6.61
N TRP A 95 -14.05 8.18 5.29
CA TRP A 95 -15.03 8.64 4.28
C TRP A 95 -15.80 7.50 3.58
N HIS A 96 -15.47 6.22 3.82
CA HIS A 96 -16.23 5.07 3.34
C HIS A 96 -16.47 4.06 4.46
N GLN A 97 -17.63 3.40 4.44
CA GLN A 97 -17.91 2.29 5.35
C GLN A 97 -16.82 1.20 5.25
N SER A 98 -16.53 0.54 6.37
CA SER A 98 -15.58 -0.56 6.41
C SER A 98 -15.97 -1.64 5.40
N HIS A 99 -15.08 -1.91 4.45
CA HIS A 99 -15.31 -2.90 3.40
C HIS A 99 -14.35 -4.08 3.58
N ALA A 100 -14.93 -5.25 3.81
CA ALA A 100 -14.23 -6.52 3.75
C ALA A 100 -14.44 -7.12 2.36
N LEU A 101 -13.35 -7.28 1.60
CA LEU A 101 -13.37 -7.95 0.31
C LEU A 101 -13.04 -9.42 0.54
N ARG A 102 -14.06 -10.27 0.41
CA ARG A 102 -13.87 -11.73 0.33
C ARG A 102 -13.31 -12.07 -1.06
N GLY A 103 -12.15 -12.73 -1.09
CA GLY A 103 -11.48 -13.10 -2.34
C GLY A 103 -9.98 -13.31 -2.12
N PRO A 104 -9.25 -13.84 -3.13
CA PRO A 104 -7.81 -14.09 -3.02
C PRO A 104 -7.05 -12.82 -2.61
N PRO A 105 -5.94 -12.94 -1.85
CA PRO A 105 -5.18 -11.80 -1.33
C PRO A 105 -4.87 -10.80 -2.46
N ARG A 106 -5.40 -9.58 -2.35
CA ARG A 106 -5.11 -8.54 -3.35
C ARG A 106 -3.76 -7.89 -3.03
N PRO A 107 -2.95 -7.55 -4.05
CA PRO A 107 -1.70 -6.86 -3.82
C PRO A 107 -1.92 -5.55 -3.07
N LEU A 108 -0.99 -5.19 -2.17
CA LEU A 108 -1.02 -3.96 -1.38
C LEU A 108 -1.25 -2.70 -2.24
N ARG A 109 -0.78 -2.70 -3.49
CA ARG A 109 -0.98 -1.62 -4.47
C ARG A 109 -2.45 -1.22 -4.68
N ARG A 110 -3.39 -2.17 -4.58
CA ARG A 110 -4.83 -1.88 -4.79
C ARG A 110 -5.49 -1.18 -3.60
N LEU A 111 -4.79 -1.03 -2.48
CA LEU A 111 -5.36 -0.37 -1.31
C LEU A 111 -5.55 1.14 -1.51
N LEU A 112 -4.57 1.76 -2.15
CA LEU A 112 -4.50 3.21 -2.35
C LEU A 112 -5.28 3.68 -3.59
N GLN A 113 -5.88 2.73 -4.34
CA GLN A 113 -6.74 3.00 -5.50
C GLN A 113 -8.21 3.02 -5.07
#